data_AF-A0A9D4RW99-F1
#
_entry.id   AF-A0A9D4RW99-F1
#
_cell.length_a   1.000
_cell.length_b   1.000
_cell.length_c   1.000
_cell.angle_alpha   90.00
_cell.angle_beta   90.00
_cell.angle_gamma   90.00
#
_symmetry.space_group_name_H-M   'P 1'
#
loop_
_entity.id
_entity.type
_entity.pdbx_description
1 polymer ?
#
loop_
_entity_poly.entity_id
_entity_poly.type
_entity_poly.pdbx_seq_one_letter_code
_entity_poly.pdbx_strand_id
1 'polypeptide(L)'
;MRLGSKADLLKCPEREEKSLEMSPSVEISILDGAAIVQSLDPNRSDKSVLTFSDYALKLVLPYISKQLMSVDRTDVVWDTYRPDSLKAHTRHSRGTGDKIRVDRSTRIPANWQSFLRVDENKTTIYEFLATQISLLKTPQGKVFLTTY
;
A
#
# COMPACT_ATOMS: atom_id res chain seq x y z
N MET A 1 33.70 8.38 20.24
CA MET A 1 32.31 8.10 20.66
C MET A 1 31.56 7.51 19.47
N ARG A 2 31.05 6.28 19.57
CA ARG A 2 30.14 5.74 18.56
C ARG A 2 28.73 6.25 18.90
N LEU A 3 28.13 7.04 18.01
CA LEU A 3 26.70 7.34 18.09
C LEU A 3 25.93 6.03 17.83
N GLY A 4 24.97 5.71 18.71
CA GLY A 4 24.13 4.53 18.55
C GLY A 4 23.39 4.52 17.21
N SER A 5 23.17 3.33 16.66
CA SER A 5 22.41 3.13 15.43
C SER A 5 20.92 3.02 15.78
N LYS A 6 20.02 3.35 14.84
CA LYS A 6 18.55 3.13 15.00
C LYS A 6 18.22 1.69 15.42
N ALA A 7 19.05 0.73 15.02
CA ALA A 7 18.92 -0.68 15.40
C ALA A 7 19.14 -0.95 16.91
N ASP A 8 19.78 -0.04 17.64
CA ASP A 8 19.98 -0.17 19.09
C ASP A 8 18.67 -0.04 19.89
N LEU A 9 17.60 0.51 19.29
CA LEU A 9 16.25 0.57 19.86
C LEU A 9 15.52 -0.79 19.81
N LEU A 10 16.01 -1.76 19.03
CA LEU A 10 15.41 -3.09 18.91
C LEU A 10 15.75 -4.03 20.09
N LYS A 11 16.53 -3.54 21.07
CA LYS A 11 16.98 -4.32 22.24
C LYS A 11 15.90 -4.53 23.31
N CYS A 12 14.69 -4.04 23.11
CA CYS A 12 13.54 -4.39 23.95
C CYS A 12 12.56 -5.26 23.15
N PRO A 13 12.77 -6.58 23.03
CA PRO A 13 11.61 -7.45 23.00
C PRO A 13 11.03 -7.41 24.42
N GLU A 14 9.93 -6.66 24.59
CA GLU A 14 9.02 -6.98 25.68
C GLU A 14 8.76 -8.48 25.60
N ARG A 15 8.94 -9.14 26.73
CA ARG A 15 8.66 -10.56 26.88
C ARG A 15 7.24 -10.75 26.35
N GLU A 16 7.06 -11.52 25.27
CA GLU A 16 5.74 -11.98 24.86
C GLU A 16 5.20 -12.84 26.01
N GLU A 17 4.62 -12.20 27.01
CA GLU A 17 3.61 -12.87 27.79
C GLU A 17 2.53 -13.21 26.78
N LYS A 18 2.26 -14.51 26.62
CA LYS A 18 1.03 -14.96 25.98
C LYS A 18 -0.12 -14.48 26.86
N SER A 19 -0.47 -13.22 26.74
CA SER A 19 -1.81 -12.78 27.06
C SER A 19 -2.72 -13.65 26.22
N LEU A 20 -3.68 -14.30 26.88
CA LEU A 20 -4.88 -14.77 26.22
C LEU A 20 -5.62 -13.51 25.75
N GLU A 21 -5.08 -12.81 24.75
CA GLU A 21 -5.80 -11.73 24.11
C GLU A 21 -6.96 -12.39 23.39
N MET A 22 -8.10 -12.42 24.06
CA MET A 22 -9.36 -12.32 23.36
C MET A 22 -9.33 -10.95 22.69
N SER A 23 -8.65 -10.86 21.54
CA SER A 23 -8.80 -9.73 20.65
C SER A 23 -10.32 -9.60 20.43
N PRO A 24 -10.90 -8.41 20.66
CA PRO A 24 -12.33 -8.23 20.44
C PRO A 24 -12.65 -8.65 19.01
N SER A 25 -13.87 -9.16 18.78
CA SER A 25 -14.32 -9.38 17.41
C SER A 25 -14.29 -8.03 16.69
N VAL A 26 -13.40 -7.90 15.71
CA VAL A 26 -13.26 -6.68 14.92
C VAL A 26 -14.09 -6.86 13.65
N GLU A 27 -15.10 -6.02 13.47
CA GLU A 27 -15.96 -6.05 12.29
C GLU A 27 -15.29 -5.37 11.08
N ILE A 28 -14.36 -4.43 11.32
CA ILE A 28 -13.78 -3.55 10.28
C ILE A 28 -12.26 -3.44 10.40
N SER A 29 -11.56 -3.60 9.27
CA SER A 29 -10.14 -3.23 9.12
C SER A 29 -10.00 -2.00 8.23
N ILE A 30 -9.08 -1.09 8.58
CA ILE A 30 -8.75 0.09 7.78
C ILE A 30 -7.28 0.02 7.40
N LEU A 31 -6.98 0.11 6.11
CA LEU A 31 -5.65 -0.03 5.54
C LEU A 31 -5.20 1.28 4.90
N ASP A 32 -3.95 1.66 5.16
CA ASP A 32 -3.27 2.73 4.44
C ASP A 32 -2.77 2.20 3.08
N GLY A 33 -3.44 2.63 2.00
CA GLY A 33 -3.12 2.22 0.63
C GLY A 33 -1.73 2.67 0.18
N ALA A 34 -1.25 3.83 0.64
CA ALA A 34 0.10 4.29 0.31
C ALA A 34 1.16 3.37 0.95
N ALA A 35 0.93 2.92 2.19
CA ALA A 35 1.78 1.95 2.86
C ALA A 35 1.77 0.57 2.17
N ILE A 36 0.62 0.12 1.66
CA ILE A 36 0.53 -1.11 0.85
C ILE A 36 1.40 -0.99 -0.41
N VAL A 37 1.27 0.11 -1.17
CA VAL A 37 2.05 0.34 -2.40
C VAL A 37 3.55 0.41 -2.13
N GLN A 38 3.93 0.97 -0.99
CA GLN A 38 5.33 1.09 -0.58
C GLN A 38 5.93 -0.24 -0.11
N SER A 39 5.15 -1.08 0.57
CA SER A 39 5.60 -2.35 1.14
C SER A 39 5.57 -3.50 0.13
N LEU A 40 4.57 -3.53 -0.75
CA LEU A 40 4.46 -4.48 -1.85
C LEU A 40 5.23 -3.94 -3.06
N ASP A 41 6.57 -3.95 -2.98
CA ASP A 41 7.43 -3.58 -4.10
C ASP A 41 7.42 -4.71 -5.15
N PRO A 42 6.89 -4.47 -6.37
CA PRO A 42 6.78 -5.49 -7.41
C PRO A 42 8.13 -6.07 -7.85
N ASN A 43 9.22 -5.29 -7.74
CA ASN A 43 10.54 -5.74 -8.13
C ASN A 43 11.21 -6.65 -7.07
N ARG A 44 10.68 -6.68 -5.85
CA ARG A 44 11.21 -7.51 -4.74
C ARG A 44 10.42 -8.79 -4.51
N SER A 45 9.16 -8.82 -4.93
CA SER A 45 8.24 -9.91 -4.63
C SER A 45 8.40 -11.11 -5.58
N ASP A 46 8.16 -10.90 -6.88
CA ASP A 46 8.07 -11.97 -7.87
C ASP A 46 8.45 -11.44 -9.27
N LYS A 47 9.39 -12.12 -9.93
CA LYS A 47 9.83 -11.80 -11.29
C LYS A 47 8.73 -11.94 -12.33
N SER A 48 7.62 -12.62 -12.01
CA SER A 48 6.46 -12.76 -12.88
C SER A 48 5.56 -11.51 -12.90
N VAL A 49 5.82 -10.51 -12.04
CA VAL A 49 5.06 -9.25 -11.99
C VAL A 49 5.66 -8.27 -12.98
N LEU A 50 5.14 -8.27 -14.21
CA LEU A 50 5.71 -7.50 -15.31
C LEU A 50 4.94 -6.22 -15.59
N THR A 51 3.64 -6.19 -15.33
CA THR A 51 2.72 -5.10 -15.66
C THR A 51 1.97 -4.59 -14.43
N PHE A 52 1.34 -3.41 -14.51
CA PHE A 52 0.44 -2.95 -13.44
C PHE A 52 -0.77 -3.86 -13.23
N SER A 53 -1.24 -4.54 -14.29
CA SER A 53 -2.26 -5.58 -14.12
C SER A 53 -1.74 -6.77 -13.31
N ASP A 54 -0.52 -7.24 -13.57
CA ASP A 54 0.10 -8.29 -12.75
C ASP A 54 0.25 -7.83 -11.30
N TYR A 55 0.68 -6.59 -11.11
CA TYR A 55 0.88 -6.01 -9.78
C TYR A 55 -0.40 -6.03 -8.94
N ALA A 56 -1.52 -5.57 -9.52
CA ALA A 56 -2.80 -5.62 -8.87
C ALA A 56 -3.21 -7.07 -8.58
N LEU A 57 -3.26 -7.92 -9.61
CA LEU A 57 -3.83 -9.27 -9.53
C LEU A 57 -3.02 -10.23 -8.67
N LYS A 58 -1.68 -10.11 -8.66
CA LYS A 58 -0.79 -11.07 -8.00
C LYS A 58 -0.33 -10.63 -6.62
N LEU A 59 -0.29 -9.33 -6.33
CA LEU A 59 0.22 -8.82 -5.05
C LEU A 59 -0.85 -8.10 -4.25
N VAL A 60 -1.40 -7.02 -4.79
CA VAL A 60 -2.24 -6.10 -4.01
C VAL A 60 -3.60 -6.71 -3.67
N LEU A 61 -4.33 -7.23 -4.67
CA LEU A 61 -5.67 -7.78 -4.44
C LEU A 61 -5.62 -9.04 -3.56
N PRO A 62 -4.67 -9.98 -3.71
CA PRO A 62 -4.52 -11.10 -2.77
C PRO A 62 -4.20 -10.65 -1.35
N TYR A 63 -3.33 -9.64 -1.18
CA TYR A 63 -3.02 -9.08 0.13
C TYR A 63 -4.26 -8.52 0.83
N ILE A 64 -5.04 -7.68 0.13
CA ILE A 64 -6.26 -7.07 0.65
C ILE A 64 -7.34 -8.14 0.93
N SER A 65 -7.49 -9.11 0.04
CA SER A 65 -8.41 -10.25 0.22
C SER A 65 -8.10 -11.06 1.48
N LYS A 66 -6.82 -11.23 1.79
CA LYS A 66 -6.40 -11.89 3.03
C LYS A 66 -6.80 -11.10 4.28
N GLN A 67 -6.74 -9.76 4.24
CA GLN A 67 -7.18 -8.92 5.37
C GLN A 67 -8.69 -9.02 5.61
N LEU A 68 -9.48 -9.15 4.53
CA LEU A 68 -10.93 -9.35 4.63
C LEU A 68 -11.31 -10.71 5.23
N MET A 69 -10.42 -11.70 5.31
CA MET A 69 -10.79 -13.02 5.86
C MET A 69 -11.16 -12.95 7.34
N SER A 70 -10.54 -12.06 8.12
CA SER A 70 -10.70 -11.95 9.57
C SER A 70 -11.74 -10.93 10.02
N VAL A 71 -12.35 -10.18 9.11
CA VAL A 71 -13.31 -9.10 9.39
C VAL A 71 -14.49 -9.13 8.41
N ASP A 72 -15.54 -8.36 8.67
CA ASP A 72 -16.69 -8.25 7.76
C ASP A 72 -16.45 -7.17 6.69
N ARG A 73 -15.65 -6.17 7.01
CA ARG A 73 -15.34 -5.04 6.11
C ARG A 73 -13.87 -4.66 6.12
N THR A 74 -13.33 -4.37 4.95
CA THR A 74 -11.99 -3.79 4.79
C THR A 74 -12.06 -2.50 3.99
N ASP A 75 -11.56 -1.43 4.59
CA ASP A 75 -11.48 -0.11 3.97
C ASP A 75 -10.05 0.16 3.53
N VAL A 76 -9.85 0.53 2.27
CA VAL A 76 -8.55 0.95 1.75
C VAL A 76 -8.57 2.44 1.51
N VAL A 77 -7.83 3.17 2.35
CA VAL A 77 -7.76 4.63 2.33
C VAL A 77 -6.54 5.07 1.54
N TRP A 78 -6.74 5.93 0.56
CA TRP A 78 -5.69 6.45 -0.31
C TRP A 78 -5.38 7.91 0.03
N ASP A 79 -4.09 8.21 0.10
CA ASP A 79 -3.62 9.59 0.24
C ASP A 79 -4.06 10.43 -0.96
N THR A 80 -4.79 11.52 -0.72
CA THR A 80 -5.10 12.53 -1.75
C THR A 80 -4.12 13.69 -1.66
N TYR A 81 -3.43 13.96 -2.75
CA TYR A 81 -2.45 15.04 -2.82
C TYR A 81 -3.07 16.30 -3.39
N ARG A 82 -3.49 17.21 -2.51
CA ARG A 82 -3.98 18.52 -2.94
C ARG A 82 -2.80 19.50 -3.14
N PRO A 83 -2.74 20.21 -4.28
CA PRO A 83 -1.60 21.08 -4.61
C PRO A 83 -1.45 22.26 -3.65
N ASP A 84 -2.54 22.70 -3.04
CA ASP A 84 -2.61 23.78 -2.03
C ASP A 84 -2.30 23.31 -0.60
N SER A 85 -1.99 22.02 -0.40
CA SER A 85 -1.65 21.51 0.94
C SER A 85 -0.22 21.85 1.37
N LEU A 86 -0.02 22.06 2.67
CA LEU A 86 1.31 22.29 3.26
C LEU A 86 2.31 21.14 2.94
N LYS A 87 1.77 19.92 2.79
CA LYS A 87 2.54 18.73 2.43
C LYS A 87 3.03 18.75 0.98
N ALA A 88 2.32 19.40 0.05
CA ALA A 88 2.70 19.47 -1.36
C ALA A 88 4.04 20.21 -1.55
N HIS A 89 4.22 21.36 -0.88
CA HIS A 89 5.48 22.12 -0.91
C HIS A 89 6.68 21.31 -0.41
N THR A 90 6.49 20.52 0.65
CA THR A 90 7.56 19.68 1.24
C THR A 90 7.86 18.44 0.39
N ARG A 91 6.97 18.07 -0.54
CA ARG A 91 7.14 16.90 -1.41
C ARG A 91 7.76 17.26 -2.76
N HIS A 92 7.47 18.46 -3.28
CA HIS A 92 8.16 19.00 -4.46
C HIS A 92 9.69 19.01 -4.30
N SER A 93 10.19 19.11 -3.06
CA SER A 93 11.64 19.06 -2.76
C SER A 93 12.23 17.64 -2.68
N ARG A 94 11.41 16.57 -2.69
CA ARG A 94 11.87 15.18 -2.52
C ARG A 94 12.42 14.52 -3.79
N GLY A 95 12.33 15.21 -4.93
CA GLY A 95 13.02 14.87 -6.16
C GLY A 95 12.13 14.76 -7.38
N THR A 96 12.77 14.76 -8.55
CA THR A 96 12.16 14.60 -9.86
C THR A 96 12.35 13.16 -10.34
N GLY A 97 11.39 12.65 -11.10
CA GLY A 97 11.48 11.34 -11.76
C GLY A 97 10.62 11.34 -13.02
N ASP A 98 10.75 10.28 -13.82
CA ASP A 98 9.97 10.16 -15.04
C ASP A 98 8.51 9.86 -14.72
N LYS A 99 7.62 10.64 -15.34
CA LYS A 99 6.19 10.36 -15.33
C LYS A 99 5.93 9.11 -16.16
N ILE A 100 5.35 8.10 -15.54
CA ILE A 100 5.01 6.84 -16.19
C ILE A 100 3.49 6.73 -16.20
N ARG A 101 2.93 6.45 -17.37
CA ARG A 101 1.51 6.18 -17.51
C ARG A 101 1.17 4.87 -16.81
N VAL A 102 0.24 4.91 -15.86
CA VAL A 102 -0.29 3.70 -15.21
C VAL A 102 -1.46 3.18 -16.06
N ASP A 103 -1.20 2.10 -16.80
CA ASP A 103 -2.18 1.37 -17.59
C ASP A 103 -2.01 -0.14 -17.34
N ARG A 104 -3.04 -0.94 -17.58
CA ARG A 104 -3.05 -2.39 -17.32
C ARG A 104 -1.84 -3.09 -17.96
N SER A 105 -1.50 -2.72 -19.19
CA SER A 105 -0.43 -3.34 -19.98
C SER A 105 0.94 -2.68 -19.81
N THR A 106 1.02 -1.51 -19.17
CA THR A 106 2.30 -0.82 -18.98
C THR A 106 3.20 -1.64 -18.06
N ARG A 107 4.47 -1.75 -18.45
CA ARG A 107 5.47 -2.47 -17.66
C ARG A 107 5.76 -1.74 -16.36
N ILE A 108 5.96 -2.52 -15.30
CA ILE A 108 6.41 -2.00 -14.01
C ILE A 108 7.79 -1.34 -14.17
N PRO A 109 7.98 -0.14 -13.60
CA PRO A 109 9.29 0.50 -13.61
C PRO A 109 10.30 -0.28 -12.78
N ALA A 110 11.50 -0.46 -13.33
CA ALA A 110 12.60 -1.14 -12.66
C ALA A 110 13.02 -0.46 -11.34
N ASN A 111 12.91 0.87 -11.28
CA ASN A 111 13.15 1.65 -10.06
C ASN A 111 11.82 2.10 -9.45
N TRP A 112 11.22 1.21 -8.65
CA TRP A 112 9.95 1.47 -7.97
C TRP A 112 10.00 2.71 -7.06
N GLN A 113 11.10 2.87 -6.32
CA GLN A 113 11.26 4.00 -5.40
C GLN A 113 11.32 5.33 -6.15
N SER A 114 11.95 5.37 -7.33
CA SER A 114 11.95 6.56 -8.18
C SER A 114 10.57 6.84 -8.77
N PHE A 115 9.85 5.81 -9.22
CA PHE A 115 8.47 5.95 -9.70
C PHE A 115 7.56 6.56 -8.63
N LEU A 116 7.65 6.06 -7.39
CA LEU A 116 6.87 6.57 -6.25
C LEU A 116 7.30 7.96 -5.77
N ARG A 117 8.42 8.53 -6.22
CA ARG A 117 8.77 9.92 -5.87
C ARG A 117 7.91 10.95 -6.60
N VAL A 118 7.41 10.62 -7.79
CA VAL A 118 6.57 11.49 -8.61
C VAL A 118 5.12 11.44 -8.11
N ASP A 119 4.55 12.59 -7.74
CA ASP A 119 3.22 12.64 -7.12
C ASP A 119 2.09 12.29 -8.11
N GLU A 120 2.25 12.59 -9.39
CA GLU A 120 1.31 12.17 -10.44
C GLU A 120 1.31 10.64 -10.63
N ASN A 121 2.47 10.01 -10.53
CA ASN A 121 2.58 8.55 -10.58
C ASN A 121 1.89 7.90 -9.38
N LYS A 122 2.05 8.47 -8.17
CA LYS A 122 1.33 8.01 -6.98
C LYS A 122 -0.18 8.14 -7.15
N THR A 123 -0.64 9.29 -7.63
CA THR A 123 -2.06 9.56 -7.84
C THR A 123 -2.68 8.55 -8.80
N THR A 124 -2.06 8.39 -9.98
CA THR A 124 -2.55 7.46 -11.01
C THR A 124 -2.50 6.00 -10.60
N ILE A 125 -1.50 5.57 -9.81
CA ILE A 125 -1.50 4.19 -9.28
C ILE A 125 -2.55 3.97 -8.20
N TYR A 126 -2.82 4.96 -7.35
CA TYR A 126 -3.88 4.85 -6.34
C TYR A 126 -5.25 4.75 -6.99
N GLU A 127 -5.54 5.60 -7.98
CA GLU A 127 -6.76 5.55 -8.79
C GLU A 127 -6.94 4.18 -9.47
N PHE A 128 -5.86 3.68 -10.10
CA PHE A 128 -5.86 2.38 -10.76
C PHE A 128 -6.19 1.24 -9.78
N LEU A 129 -5.54 1.22 -8.61
CA LEU A 129 -5.75 0.18 -7.60
C LEU A 129 -7.12 0.28 -6.94
N ALA A 130 -7.59 1.49 -6.61
CA ALA A 130 -8.94 1.72 -6.10
C ALA A 130 -9.99 1.17 -7.07
N THR A 131 -9.80 1.42 -8.37
CA THR A 131 -10.66 0.86 -9.42
C THR A 131 -10.62 -0.67 -9.42
N GLN A 132 -9.43 -1.29 -9.34
CA GLN A 132 -9.33 -2.76 -9.31
C GLN A 132 -9.95 -3.36 -8.04
N ILE A 133 -9.80 -2.73 -6.88
CA ILE A 133 -10.39 -3.19 -5.61
C ILE A 133 -11.91 -3.09 -5.66
N SER A 134 -12.46 -2.02 -6.23
CA SER A 134 -13.91 -1.84 -6.39
C SER A 134 -14.56 -2.91 -7.28
N LEU A 135 -13.76 -3.55 -8.14
CA LEU A 135 -14.19 -4.65 -9.00
C LEU A 135 -14.06 -6.03 -8.35
N LEU A 136 -13.49 -6.13 -7.15
CA LEU A 136 -13.37 -7.40 -6.44
C LEU A 136 -14.74 -7.92 -6.02
N LYS A 137 -14.99 -9.20 -6.33
CA LYS A 137 -16.11 -9.92 -5.74
C LYS A 137 -15.76 -10.32 -4.33
N THR A 138 -16.66 -10.03 -3.39
CA THR A 138 -16.52 -10.44 -1.99
C THR A 138 -17.39 -11.66 -1.68
N PRO A 139 -16.99 -12.49 -0.71
CA PRO A 139 -17.89 -13.49 -0.13
C PRO A 139 -19.16 -12.85 0.43
N GLN A 140 -20.24 -13.62 0.52
CA GLN A 140 -21.51 -13.13 1.04
C GLN A 140 -21.35 -12.55 2.45
N GLY A 141 -21.88 -11.36 2.66
CA GLY A 141 -21.78 -10.63 3.94
C GLY A 141 -20.50 -9.81 4.13
N LYS A 142 -19.52 -9.92 3.22
CA LYS A 142 -18.27 -9.15 3.30
C LYS A 142 -18.20 -8.01 2.29
N VAL A 143 -17.51 -6.93 2.65
CA VAL A 143 -17.46 -5.70 1.83
C VAL A 143 -16.04 -5.11 1.78
N PHE A 144 -15.66 -4.64 0.59
CA PHE A 144 -14.55 -3.70 0.43
C PHE A 144 -15.08 -2.28 0.20
N LEU A 145 -14.52 -1.31 0.91
CA LEU A 145 -14.65 0.09 0.52
C LEU A 145 -13.29 0.65 0.19
N THR A 146 -13.26 1.60 -0.73
CA THR A 146 -12.04 2.31 -1.08
C THR A 146 -12.32 3.77 -1.32
N THR A 147 -11.42 4.63 -0.87
CA THR A 147 -11.59 6.08 -1.01
C THR A 147 -10.98 6.55 -2.33
N TYR A 148 -11.74 6.49 -3.44
CA TYR A 148 -11.45 7.18 -4.69
C TYR A 148 -12.67 7.22 -5.61
#